data_AF-A0A158E4C6-F1
#
_entry.id   AF-A0A158E4C6-F1
#
_cell.length_a   1.000
_cell.length_b   1.000
_cell.length_c   1.000
_cell.angle_alpha   90.00
_cell.angle_beta   90.00
_cell.angle_gamma   90.00
#
_symmetry.space_group_name_H-M   'P 1'
#
loop_
_entity.id
_entity.type
_entity.pdbx_description
1 polymer ?
#
loop_
_entity_poly.entity_id
_entity_poly.type
_entity_poly.pdbx_seq_one_letter_code
_entity_poly.pdbx_strand_id
1 'polypeptide(L)'
;MTVYVDDMKARFGRMIMCHMLADTDEDLHGMAERIGVARKWHQAPPRHDSHYDIALSKRILAINAGAQQITWRQAGAMCKRRRVTGQLGDPRDAEQWLRDFLEQRRREKEPA
;
A
#
# COMPACT_ATOMS: atom_id res chain seq x y z
N MET A 1 -3.14 11.51 -8.79
CA MET A 1 -2.27 11.07 -7.70
C MET A 1 -3.20 10.56 -6.60
N THR A 2 -3.12 9.26 -6.33
CA THR A 2 -4.19 8.46 -5.72
C THR A 2 -3.73 7.91 -4.38
N VAL A 3 -4.63 7.93 -3.40
CA VAL A 3 -4.43 7.28 -2.09
C VAL A 3 -5.24 6.01 -2.07
N TYR A 4 -4.65 4.94 -1.57
CA TYR A 4 -5.25 3.61 -1.49
C TYR A 4 -5.35 3.18 -0.04
N VAL A 5 -6.44 2.51 0.32
CA VAL A 5 -6.58 1.83 1.61
C VAL A 5 -7.00 0.39 1.42
N ASP A 6 -6.30 -0.52 2.08
CA ASP A 6 -6.56 -1.93 1.92
C ASP A 6 -7.69 -2.45 2.83
N ASP A 7 -8.04 -3.71 2.66
CA ASP A 7 -9.00 -4.44 3.49
C ASP A 7 -8.32 -5.32 4.55
N MET A 8 -7.02 -5.10 4.82
CA MET A 8 -6.31 -5.86 5.86
C MET A 8 -6.97 -5.59 7.20
N LYS A 9 -7.19 -6.64 8.00
CA LYS A 9 -7.75 -6.54 9.36
C LYS A 9 -6.78 -7.12 10.38
N ALA A 10 -5.59 -6.55 10.47
CA ALA A 10 -4.55 -7.02 11.39
C ALA A 10 -4.83 -6.53 12.82
N ARG A 11 -4.67 -7.42 13.82
CA ARG A 11 -4.85 -7.05 15.22
C ARG A 11 -3.61 -6.36 15.76
N PHE A 12 -3.78 -5.20 16.40
CA PHE A 12 -2.73 -4.50 17.16
C PHE A 12 -3.26 -4.09 18.53
N GLY A 13 -2.99 -4.92 19.54
CA GLY A 13 -3.62 -4.81 20.86
C GLY A 13 -5.15 -4.93 20.74
N ARG A 14 -5.86 -3.84 21.06
CA ARG A 14 -7.32 -3.73 20.92
C ARG A 14 -7.79 -3.14 19.59
N MET A 15 -6.86 -2.69 18.75
CA MET A 15 -7.17 -2.06 17.47
C MET A 15 -7.11 -3.08 16.32
N ILE A 16 -7.80 -2.74 15.24
CA ILE A 16 -7.72 -3.43 13.96
C ILE A 16 -7.14 -2.43 12.96
N MET A 17 -6.05 -2.81 12.32
CA MET A 17 -5.24 -1.99 11.44
C MET A 17 -5.36 -2.44 9.98
N CYS A 18 -5.35 -1.45 9.10
CA CYS A 18 -5.31 -1.54 7.64
C CYS A 18 -4.10 -0.74 7.15
N HIS A 19 -3.67 -0.96 5.91
CA HIS A 19 -2.64 -0.14 5.30
C HIS A 19 -3.23 0.99 4.47
N MET A 20 -2.52 2.12 4.46
CA MET A 20 -2.75 3.24 3.55
C MET A 20 -1.48 3.53 2.75
N LEU A 21 -1.60 3.54 1.43
CA LEU A 21 -0.52 3.77 0.45
C LEU A 21 -0.90 4.95 -0.45
N ALA A 22 0.05 5.53 -1.16
CA ALA A 22 -0.26 6.49 -2.22
C ALA A 22 0.82 6.50 -3.31
N ASP A 23 0.47 7.06 -4.47
CA ASP A 23 1.39 7.23 -5.60
C ASP A 23 2.62 8.05 -5.20
N THR A 24 2.45 9.01 -4.29
CA THR A 24 3.51 9.88 -3.76
C THR A 24 3.42 10.06 -2.25
N ASP A 25 4.54 10.46 -1.64
CA ASP A 25 4.59 10.76 -0.22
C ASP A 25 3.73 11.99 0.10
N GLU A 26 3.71 13.00 -0.77
CA GLU A 26 2.89 14.20 -0.62
C GLU A 26 1.40 13.86 -0.44
N ASP A 27 0.83 13.01 -1.30
CA ASP A 27 -0.56 12.58 -1.17
C ASP A 27 -0.79 11.74 0.09
N LEU A 28 0.17 10.84 0.38
CA LEU A 28 0.09 9.95 1.53
C LEU A 28 0.02 10.76 2.83
N HIS A 29 0.85 11.79 2.94
CA HIS A 29 0.92 12.68 4.08
C HIS A 29 -0.27 13.63 4.14
N GLY A 30 -0.71 14.16 3.00
CA GLY A 30 -1.91 14.98 2.91
C GLY A 30 -3.16 14.22 3.38
N MET A 31 -3.30 12.95 2.99
CA MET A 31 -4.39 12.12 3.50
C MET A 31 -4.23 11.84 5.00
N ALA A 32 -3.03 11.51 5.46
CA ALA A 32 -2.79 11.25 6.88
C ALA A 32 -3.17 12.46 7.75
N GLU A 33 -2.78 13.66 7.36
CA GLU A 33 -3.19 14.91 8.01
C GLU A 33 -4.71 15.08 7.99
N ARG A 34 -5.34 14.92 6.81
CA ARG A 34 -6.78 15.06 6.62
C ARG A 34 -7.62 14.13 7.50
N ILE A 35 -7.15 12.90 7.72
CA ILE A 35 -7.85 11.93 8.58
C ILE A 35 -7.38 11.97 10.04
N GLY A 36 -6.48 12.89 10.40
CA GLY A 36 -5.96 13.06 11.75
C GLY A 36 -5.07 11.91 12.22
N VAL A 37 -4.17 11.44 11.35
CA VAL A 37 -3.09 10.48 11.64
C VAL A 37 -1.77 11.26 11.68
N ALA A 38 -1.06 11.19 12.81
CA ALA A 38 0.17 11.95 13.00
C ALA A 38 1.31 11.48 12.08
N ARG A 39 2.08 12.43 11.54
CA ARG A 39 3.20 12.18 10.61
C ARG A 39 4.23 11.18 11.14
N LYS A 40 4.46 11.15 12.47
CA LYS A 40 5.39 10.21 13.13
C LYS A 40 5.04 8.72 12.95
N TRP A 41 3.82 8.40 12.51
CA TRP A 41 3.38 7.02 12.24
C TRP A 41 3.66 6.58 10.81
N HIS A 42 4.28 7.43 9.99
CA HIS A 42 4.73 7.07 8.66
C HIS A 42 5.82 6.00 8.77
N GLN A 43 5.66 4.93 8.00
CA GLN A 43 6.72 3.95 7.76
C GLN A 43 7.39 4.29 6.44
N ALA A 44 8.72 4.42 6.45
CA ALA A 44 9.48 4.98 5.34
C ALA A 44 10.66 4.08 4.89
N PRO A 45 11.11 4.21 3.63
CA PRO A 45 12.33 3.57 3.14
C PRO A 45 13.60 4.05 3.87
N PRO A 46 14.68 3.24 3.90
CA PRO A 46 14.80 1.91 3.28
C PRO A 46 14.24 0.78 4.16
N ARG A 47 13.86 1.06 5.41
CA ARG A 47 13.42 0.04 6.37
C ARG A 47 12.05 -0.53 6.01
N HIS A 48 11.16 0.31 5.50
CA HIS A 48 9.79 -0.05 5.14
C HIS A 48 9.44 0.53 3.76
N ASP A 49 8.40 0.01 3.12
CA ASP A 49 7.78 0.75 2.01
C ASP A 49 7.13 2.04 2.55
N SER A 50 6.98 3.08 1.73
CA SER A 50 6.27 4.29 2.16
C SER A 50 4.76 4.01 2.34
N HIS A 51 4.28 3.99 3.59
CA HIS A 51 2.87 3.75 3.95
C HIS A 51 2.54 4.18 5.40
N TYR A 52 1.24 4.13 5.75
CA TYR A 52 0.76 4.21 7.13
C TYR A 52 -0.03 2.95 7.51
N ASP A 53 0.10 2.53 8.76
CA ASP A 53 -0.90 1.69 9.41
C ASP A 53 -1.99 2.57 10.00
N ILE A 54 -3.25 2.33 9.63
CA ILE A 54 -4.38 3.11 10.08
C ILE A 54 -5.45 2.22 10.72
N ALA A 55 -6.07 2.67 11.81
CA ALA A 55 -7.16 1.93 12.44
C ALA A 55 -8.41 1.90 11.55
N LEU A 56 -9.33 0.95 11.77
CA LEU A 56 -10.60 0.86 11.02
C LEU A 56 -11.38 2.18 10.96
N SER A 57 -11.42 2.93 12.06
CA SER A 57 -12.08 4.24 12.09
C SER A 57 -11.42 5.24 11.13
N LYS A 58 -10.09 5.22 11.01
CA LYS A 58 -9.33 6.05 10.08
C LYS A 58 -9.46 5.58 8.64
N ARG A 59 -9.58 4.26 8.40
CA ARG A 59 -9.90 3.71 7.06
C ARG A 59 -11.21 4.27 6.54
N ILE A 60 -12.26 4.30 7.37
CA ILE A 60 -13.56 4.87 6.97
C ILE A 60 -13.41 6.35 6.60
N LEU A 61 -12.66 7.13 7.38
CA LEU A 61 -12.39 8.54 7.07
C LEU A 61 -11.63 8.70 5.75
N ALA A 62 -10.62 7.85 5.49
CA ALA A 62 -9.84 7.90 4.26
C ALA A 62 -10.71 7.61 3.03
N ILE A 63 -11.59 6.61 3.10
CA ILE A 63 -12.54 6.28 2.02
C ILE A 63 -13.48 7.46 1.76
N ASN A 64 -14.06 8.02 2.81
CA ASN A 64 -14.95 9.18 2.70
C ASN A 64 -14.21 10.42 2.17
N ALA A 65 -12.90 10.50 2.38
CA ALA A 65 -12.03 11.54 1.85
C ALA A 65 -11.57 11.29 0.39
N GLY A 66 -11.93 10.15 -0.21
CA GLY A 66 -11.64 9.82 -1.60
C GLY A 66 -10.54 8.77 -1.81
N ALA A 67 -10.06 8.10 -0.76
CA ALA A 67 -9.12 7.00 -0.92
C ALA A 67 -9.79 5.81 -1.63
N GLN A 68 -9.10 5.24 -2.62
CA GLN A 68 -9.55 4.06 -3.34
C GLN A 68 -9.39 2.81 -2.48
N GLN A 69 -10.44 2.01 -2.41
CA GLN A 69 -10.40 0.73 -1.71
C GLN A 69 -9.68 -0.31 -2.56
N ILE A 70 -8.75 -1.04 -1.95
CA ILE A 70 -8.03 -2.17 -2.54
C ILE A 70 -8.02 -3.36 -1.58
N THR A 71 -7.61 -4.52 -2.06
CA THR A 71 -7.35 -5.68 -1.19
C THR A 71 -5.94 -5.61 -0.61
N TRP A 72 -5.69 -6.30 0.50
CA TRP A 72 -4.35 -6.43 1.07
C TRP A 72 -3.38 -7.14 0.11
N ARG A 73 -3.89 -8.00 -0.78
CA ARG A 73 -3.09 -8.64 -1.84
C ARG A 73 -2.66 -7.64 -2.90
N GLN A 74 -3.58 -6.79 -3.36
CA GLN A 74 -3.26 -5.68 -4.26
C GLN A 74 -2.23 -4.75 -3.62
N ALA A 75 -2.41 -4.37 -2.35
CA ALA A 75 -1.46 -3.53 -1.62
C ALA A 75 -0.04 -4.12 -1.62
N GLY A 76 0.10 -5.41 -1.28
CA GLY A 76 1.39 -6.11 -1.31
C GLY A 76 2.02 -6.16 -2.71
N ALA A 77 1.21 -6.40 -3.74
CA ALA A 77 1.67 -6.42 -5.13
C ALA A 77 2.11 -5.04 -5.63
N MET A 78 1.35 -3.98 -5.34
CA MET A 78 1.69 -2.60 -5.67
C MET A 78 2.98 -2.16 -4.96
N CYS A 79 3.16 -2.49 -3.69
CA CYS A 79 4.40 -2.22 -2.96
C CYS A 79 5.60 -2.97 -3.58
N LYS A 80 5.42 -4.23 -4.02
CA LYS A 80 6.46 -4.95 -4.75
C LYS A 80 6.79 -4.28 -6.09
N ARG A 81 5.78 -3.82 -6.83
CA ARG A 81 5.95 -3.07 -8.08
C ARG A 81 6.75 -1.80 -7.86
N ARG A 82 6.37 -0.99 -6.86
CA ARG A 82 7.08 0.25 -6.52
C ARG A 82 8.56 0.02 -6.19
N ARG A 83 8.91 -1.05 -5.48
CA ARG A 83 10.32 -1.39 -5.21
C ARG A 83 11.13 -1.71 -6.48
N VAL A 84 10.48 -2.20 -7.53
CA VAL A 84 11.13 -2.62 -8.77
C VAL A 84 11.12 -1.51 -9.81
N THR A 85 10.02 -0.78 -9.93
CA THR A 85 9.76 0.18 -11.02
C THR A 85 9.71 1.63 -10.57
N GLY A 86 9.67 1.89 -9.26
CA GLY A 86 9.44 3.23 -8.69
C GLY A 86 7.96 3.65 -8.65
N GLN A 87 7.02 2.83 -9.11
CA GLN A 87 5.59 3.19 -9.21
C GLN A 87 4.68 2.09 -8.63
N LEU A 88 3.57 2.48 -8.00
CA LEU A 88 2.57 1.52 -7.49
C LEU A 88 1.82 0.80 -8.63
N GLY A 89 1.58 1.48 -9.75
CA GLY A 89 0.79 0.94 -10.87
C GLY A 89 -0.72 0.94 -10.61
N ASP A 90 -1.47 0.26 -11.46
CA ASP A 90 -2.93 0.17 -11.32
C ASP A 90 -3.31 -0.98 -10.37
N PRO A 91 -4.15 -0.76 -9.34
CA PRO A 91 -4.59 -1.85 -8.47
C PRO A 91 -5.31 -2.99 -9.22
N ARG A 92 -5.92 -2.71 -10.38
CA ARG A 92 -6.65 -3.71 -11.19
C ARG A 92 -5.71 -4.75 -11.82
N ASP A 93 -4.47 -4.37 -12.14
CA ASP A 93 -3.48 -5.26 -12.76
C ASP A 93 -2.42 -5.76 -11.76
N ALA A 94 -2.35 -5.18 -10.56
CA ALA A 94 -1.25 -5.37 -9.61
C ALA A 94 -0.94 -6.85 -9.30
N GLU A 95 -1.97 -7.65 -9.00
CA GLU A 95 -1.78 -9.08 -8.69
C GLU A 95 -1.27 -9.86 -9.90
N GLN A 96 -1.75 -9.56 -11.10
CA GLN A 96 -1.30 -10.22 -12.32
C GLN A 96 0.14 -9.83 -12.64
N TRP A 97 0.46 -8.53 -12.56
CA TRP A 97 1.82 -8.02 -12.71
C TRP A 97 2.79 -8.74 -11.77
N LEU A 98 2.40 -8.97 -10.51
CA LEU A 98 3.24 -9.67 -9.55
C LEU A 98 3.49 -11.13 -9.96
N ARG A 99 2.46 -11.84 -10.45
CA ARG A 99 2.61 -13.23 -10.92
C ARG A 99 3.59 -13.30 -12.09
N ASP A 100 3.39 -12.45 -13.10
CA ASP A 100 4.23 -12.42 -14.30
C ASP A 100 5.69 -12.07 -13.95
N PHE A 101 5.88 -11.08 -13.07
CA PHE A 101 7.21 -10.70 -12.59
C PHE A 101 7.91 -11.87 -11.86
N LEU A 102 7.21 -12.59 -11.00
CA LEU A 102 7.79 -13.73 -10.28
C LEU A 102 8.10 -14.90 -11.22
N GLU A 103 7.24 -15.17 -12.20
CA GLU A 103 7.47 -16.20 -13.21
C GLU A 103 8.70 -15.88 -14.07
N GLN A 104 8.80 -14.64 -14.57
CA GLN A 104 9.97 -14.19 -15.32
C GLN A 104 11.25 -14.34 -14.49
N ARG A 105 11.23 -13.86 -13.23
CA ARG A 105 12.39 -13.99 -12.34
C ARG A 105 12.77 -15.43 -12.01
N ARG A 106 11.82 -16.36 -12.05
CA ARG A 106 12.10 -17.78 -11.89
C ARG A 106 12.78 -18.35 -13.12
N ARG A 107 12.26 -18.06 -14.33
CA ARG A 107 12.85 -18.50 -15.61
C ARG A 107 14.28 -17.99 -15.78
N GLU A 108 14.56 -16.75 -15.37
CA GLU A 108 15.92 -16.19 -15.39
C GLU A 108 16.90 -16.88 -14.42
N LYS A 109 16.41 -17.60 -13.41
CA LYS A 109 17.22 -18.26 -12.38
C LYS A 109 17.43 -19.75 -12.59
N GLU A 110 16.62 -20.41 -13.40
CA GLU A 110 16.81 -21.81 -13.79
C GLU A 110 17.73 -21.83 -15.03
N PRO A 111 19.04 -22.18 -14.90
CA PRO A 111 19.90 -22.33 -16.06
C PRO A 111 19.46 -23.57 -16.85
N ALA A 112 19.54 -23.48 -18.18
CA ALA A 112 19.20 -24.54 -19.13
C ALA A 112 19.98 -25.84 -18.89
#